data_AF-A0A2H1WDH6-F1
#
_entry.id   AF-A0A2H1WDH6-F1
#
_cell.length_a   1.000
_cell.length_b   1.000
_cell.length_c   1.000
_cell.angle_alpha   90.00
_cell.angle_beta   90.00
_cell.angle_gamma   90.00
#
_symmetry.space_group_name_H-M   'P 1'
#
loop_
_entity.id
_entity.type
_entity.pdbx_description
1 polymer ?
#
loop_
_entity_poly.entity_id
_entity_poly.type
_entity_poly.pdbx_seq_one_letter_code
_entity_poly.pdbx_strand_id
1 'polypeptide(L)'
;VSTSREVCKKARVPSLSYTDTCEEVFKHGPKKLRPYSKHIRHFVDAAMAGVCLGGTSVYVIFIASSLKDIFDHFIPSTQYEVEVYCGILLLPLILITQIRHLKFLVPFSVLANVCLVITFGITCYYTFTDLPPLDNIDMVASFGKWPLFLSTAIFAMEGINVVMPVENEMAKPQHFLGCPSVLNVTMVFVAILYGVVGIFGYMKYGDGVLGSITLNLPEGE
;
A
#
# COMPACT_ATOMS: atom_id res chain seq x y z
N VAL A 1 5.23 -16.92 6.63
CA VAL A 1 4.36 -17.41 7.72
C VAL A 1 4.66 -18.86 8.15
N SER A 2 4.41 -19.90 7.34
CA SER A 2 4.65 -21.31 7.78
C SER A 2 6.09 -21.53 8.29
N THR A 3 7.06 -21.05 7.53
CA THR A 3 8.48 -21.07 7.92
C THR A 3 8.74 -20.33 9.24
N SER A 4 8.09 -19.18 9.45
CA SER A 4 8.24 -18.42 10.70
C SER A 4 7.73 -19.23 11.89
N ARG A 5 6.58 -19.91 11.77
CA ARG A 5 6.06 -20.81 12.82
C ARG A 5 7.02 -21.95 13.16
N GLU A 6 7.58 -22.60 12.15
CA GLU A 6 8.55 -23.68 12.34
C GLU A 6 9.82 -23.19 13.06
N VAL A 7 10.28 -22.01 12.69
CA VAL A 7 11.48 -21.40 13.26
C VAL A 7 11.23 -20.87 14.66
N CYS A 8 10.07 -20.26 14.95
CA CYS A 8 9.64 -19.90 16.31
C CYS A 8 9.67 -21.11 17.25
N LYS A 9 9.16 -22.28 16.79
CA LYS A 9 9.21 -23.53 17.55
C LYS A 9 10.64 -24.00 17.84
N LYS A 10 11.55 -23.88 16.86
CA LYS A 10 12.97 -24.26 17.01
C LYS A 10 13.75 -23.30 17.90
N ALA A 11 13.51 -22.00 17.76
CA ALA A 11 14.16 -20.94 18.52
C ALA A 11 13.53 -20.70 19.91
N ARG A 12 12.39 -21.33 20.22
CA ARG A 12 11.63 -21.18 21.48
C ARG A 12 11.25 -19.74 21.79
N VAL A 13 10.81 -19.01 20.78
CA VAL A 13 10.32 -17.62 20.90
C VAL A 13 8.83 -17.56 20.54
N PRO A 14 8.04 -16.67 21.18
CA PRO A 14 6.59 -16.61 20.99
C PRO A 14 6.22 -16.15 19.57
N SER A 15 6.95 -15.18 19.03
CA SER A 15 6.78 -14.65 17.67
C SER A 15 8.11 -14.06 17.17
N LEU A 16 8.23 -13.95 15.84
CA LEU A 16 9.38 -13.35 15.16
C LEU A 16 8.89 -12.29 14.19
N SER A 17 9.64 -11.20 14.03
CA SER A 17 9.44 -10.29 12.89
C SER A 17 9.86 -10.97 11.58
N TYR A 18 9.57 -10.34 10.44
CA TYR A 18 10.01 -10.84 9.15
C TYR A 18 11.54 -10.95 9.08
N THR A 19 12.26 -9.88 9.47
CA THR A 19 13.72 -9.87 9.48
C THR A 19 14.31 -10.90 10.44
N ASP A 20 13.74 -11.03 11.66
CA ASP A 20 14.22 -12.02 12.62
C ASP A 20 14.00 -13.45 12.10
N THR A 21 12.87 -13.68 11.41
CA THR A 21 12.60 -14.96 10.75
C THR A 21 13.68 -15.27 9.71
N CYS A 22 14.05 -14.31 8.86
CA CYS A 22 15.11 -14.49 7.87
C CYS A 22 16.47 -14.83 8.51
N GLU A 23 16.85 -14.12 9.57
CA GLU A 23 18.11 -14.40 10.28
C GLU A 23 18.12 -15.82 10.87
N GLU A 24 17.02 -16.20 11.52
CA GLU A 24 16.93 -17.45 12.27
C GLU A 24 16.81 -18.68 11.35
N VAL A 25 16.20 -18.51 10.16
CA VAL A 25 16.26 -19.50 9.07
C VAL A 25 17.70 -19.78 8.66
N PHE A 26 18.52 -18.74 8.49
CA PHE A 26 19.92 -18.92 8.09
C PHE A 26 20.77 -19.55 9.19
N LYS A 27 20.51 -19.23 10.46
CA LYS A 27 21.18 -19.86 11.62
C LYS A 27 20.88 -21.36 11.72
N HIS A 28 19.62 -21.75 11.53
CA HIS A 28 19.21 -23.16 11.57
C HIS A 28 19.43 -23.91 10.25
N GLY A 29 19.79 -23.20 9.18
CA GLY A 29 20.05 -23.76 7.85
C GLY A 29 21.38 -24.54 7.70
N PRO A 30 21.77 -24.84 6.45
CA PRO A 30 23.02 -25.53 6.12
C PRO A 30 24.24 -24.81 6.69
N LYS A 31 25.25 -25.56 7.18
CA LYS A 31 26.45 -24.99 7.83
C LYS A 31 27.15 -23.88 7.02
N LYS A 32 27.11 -23.96 5.69
CA LYS A 32 27.70 -22.97 4.77
C LYS A 32 26.99 -21.61 4.77
N LEU A 33 25.68 -21.57 5.07
CA LEU A 33 24.86 -20.36 4.99
C LEU A 33 24.73 -19.63 6.33
N ARG A 34 24.96 -20.32 7.45
CA ARG A 34 24.93 -19.76 8.81
C ARG A 34 25.74 -18.46 9.00
N PRO A 35 26.98 -18.31 8.48
CA PRO A 35 27.74 -17.08 8.67
C PRO A 35 27.10 -15.85 7.99
N TYR A 36 26.25 -16.05 6.97
CA TYR A 36 25.55 -14.97 6.27
C TYR A 36 24.28 -14.49 6.98
N SER A 37 23.86 -15.12 8.08
CA SER A 37 22.61 -14.79 8.79
C SER A 37 22.48 -13.31 9.13
N LYS A 38 23.51 -12.70 9.72
CA LYS A 38 23.52 -11.26 10.04
C LYS A 38 23.50 -10.36 8.80
N HIS A 39 24.18 -10.77 7.72
CA HIS A 39 24.21 -10.00 6.48
C HIS A 39 22.82 -9.97 5.82
N ILE A 40 22.16 -11.13 5.76
CA ILE A 40 20.77 -11.26 5.31
C ILE A 40 19.84 -10.39 6.15
N ARG A 41 20.02 -10.38 7.48
CA ARG A 41 19.23 -9.53 8.37
C ARG A 41 19.32 -8.06 7.95
N HIS A 42 20.54 -7.52 7.87
CA HIS A 42 20.75 -6.11 7.51
C HIS A 42 20.24 -5.79 6.10
N PHE A 43 20.41 -6.70 5.14
CA PHE A 43 19.87 -6.54 3.80
C PHE A 43 18.34 -6.46 3.79
N VAL A 44 17.67 -7.37 4.50
CA VAL A 44 16.20 -7.39 4.61
C VAL A 44 15.69 -6.15 5.34
N ASP A 45 16.32 -5.75 6.45
CA ASP A 45 15.96 -4.52 7.17
C ASP A 45 16.11 -3.28 6.27
N ALA A 46 17.19 -3.17 5.51
CA ALA A 46 17.40 -2.07 4.58
C ALA A 46 16.37 -2.07 3.44
N ALA A 47 16.04 -3.24 2.89
CA ALA A 47 15.02 -3.38 1.86
C ALA A 47 13.63 -2.99 2.39
N MET A 48 13.25 -3.46 3.58
CA MET A 48 12.00 -3.09 4.24
C MET A 48 11.93 -1.59 4.53
N ALA A 49 13.03 -1.00 5.02
CA ALA A 49 13.12 0.44 5.22
C ALA A 49 12.95 1.22 3.90
N GLY A 50 13.57 0.76 2.82
CA GLY A 50 13.41 1.34 1.49
C GLY A 50 11.96 1.33 1.01
N VAL A 51 11.25 0.22 1.18
CA VAL A 51 9.82 0.11 0.85
C VAL A 51 8.97 1.04 1.71
N CYS A 52 9.20 1.09 3.02
CA CYS A 52 8.47 1.99 3.92
C CYS A 52 8.70 3.46 3.59
N LEU A 53 9.93 3.85 3.26
CA LEU A 53 10.26 5.21 2.82
C LEU A 53 9.56 5.55 1.50
N GLY A 54 9.65 4.66 0.51
CA GLY A 54 8.97 4.84 -0.78
C GLY A 54 7.46 4.98 -0.63
N GLY A 55 6.83 4.10 0.14
CA GLY A 55 5.39 4.17 0.41
C GLY A 55 4.99 5.45 1.12
N THR A 56 5.76 5.86 2.13
CA THR A 56 5.50 7.11 2.85
C THR A 56 5.63 8.33 1.93
N SER A 57 6.63 8.35 1.04
CA SER A 57 6.79 9.43 0.05
C SER A 57 5.59 9.53 -0.89
N VAL A 58 5.07 8.40 -1.39
CA VAL A 58 3.87 8.39 -2.24
C VAL A 58 2.66 8.94 -1.50
N TYR A 59 2.46 8.56 -0.22
CA TYR A 59 1.37 9.12 0.59
C TYR A 59 1.49 10.63 0.78
N VAL A 60 2.69 11.16 1.04
CA VAL A 60 2.89 12.60 1.19
C VAL A 60 2.57 13.35 -0.10
N ILE A 61 3.05 12.84 -1.25
CA ILE A 61 2.77 13.44 -2.56
C ILE A 61 1.26 13.41 -2.83
N PHE A 62 0.58 12.30 -2.54
CA PHE A 62 -0.87 12.18 -2.75
C PHE A 62 -1.67 13.18 -1.91
N ILE A 63 -1.32 13.34 -0.63
CA ILE A 63 -1.96 14.34 0.24
C ILE A 63 -1.65 15.75 -0.26
N ALA A 64 -0.42 16.02 -0.68
CA ALA A 64 -0.02 17.32 -1.21
C ALA A 64 -0.79 17.69 -2.48
N SER A 65 -0.93 16.76 -3.43
CA SER A 65 -1.75 16.94 -4.63
C SER A 65 -3.21 17.20 -4.29
N SER A 66 -3.78 16.40 -3.38
CA SER A 66 -5.19 16.60 -2.96
C SER A 66 -5.40 17.97 -2.30
N LEU A 67 -4.45 18.43 -1.49
CA LEU A 67 -4.50 19.79 -0.91
C LEU A 67 -4.35 20.86 -1.98
N LYS A 68 -3.45 20.67 -2.93
CA LYS A 68 -3.29 21.60 -4.07
C LYS A 68 -4.62 21.76 -4.81
N ASP A 69 -5.29 20.67 -5.19
CA ASP A 69 -6.56 20.72 -5.92
C ASP A 69 -7.63 21.50 -5.14
N ILE A 70 -7.71 21.30 -3.82
CA ILE A 70 -8.61 22.06 -2.94
C ILE A 70 -8.24 23.56 -2.92
N PHE A 71 -6.97 23.88 -2.70
CA PHE A 71 -6.52 25.28 -2.58
C PHE A 71 -6.65 26.03 -3.91
N ASP A 72 -6.33 25.39 -5.04
CA ASP A 72 -6.47 25.98 -6.36
C ASP A 72 -7.94 26.25 -6.70
N HIS A 73 -8.87 25.42 -6.21
CA HIS A 73 -10.30 25.63 -6.35
C HIS A 73 -10.82 26.83 -5.51
N PHE A 74 -10.43 26.91 -4.23
CA PHE A 74 -10.95 27.95 -3.32
C PHE A 74 -10.19 29.29 -3.40
N ILE A 75 -8.92 29.29 -3.77
CA ILE A 75 -8.04 30.47 -3.81
C ILE A 75 -7.27 30.47 -5.16
N PRO A 76 -7.95 30.78 -6.27
CA PRO A 76 -7.34 30.74 -7.61
C PRO A 76 -6.23 31.78 -7.81
N SER A 77 -6.08 32.75 -6.90
CA SER A 77 -5.05 33.79 -6.98
C SER A 77 -3.64 33.30 -6.67
N THR A 78 -3.49 32.12 -6.05
CA THR A 78 -2.21 31.65 -5.53
C THR A 78 -1.97 30.18 -5.87
N GLN A 79 -1.45 29.94 -7.07
CA GLN A 79 -1.10 28.59 -7.52
C GLN A 79 0.34 28.27 -7.17
N TYR A 80 0.54 27.41 -6.18
CA TYR A 80 1.86 26.87 -5.83
C TYR A 80 2.07 25.48 -6.47
N GLU A 81 3.33 25.11 -6.67
CA GLU A 81 3.71 23.76 -7.07
C GLU A 81 3.50 22.76 -5.92
N VAL A 82 3.33 21.48 -6.24
CA VAL A 82 3.02 20.41 -5.27
C VAL A 82 4.13 20.27 -4.21
N GLU A 83 5.37 20.57 -4.58
CA GLU A 83 6.56 20.56 -3.74
C GLU A 83 6.42 21.51 -2.54
N VAL A 84 5.75 22.66 -2.72
CA VAL A 84 5.49 23.61 -1.64
C VAL A 84 4.50 23.01 -0.65
N TYR A 85 3.44 22.34 -1.12
CA TYR A 85 2.50 21.63 -0.27
C TYR A 85 3.16 20.47 0.48
N CYS A 86 4.09 19.73 -0.15
CA CYS A 86 4.92 18.74 0.53
C CYS A 86 5.75 19.36 1.67
N GLY A 87 6.36 20.54 1.44
CA GLY A 87 7.09 21.28 2.45
C GLY A 87 6.21 21.74 3.62
N ILE A 88 4.99 22.22 3.33
CA ILE A 88 4.01 22.61 4.36
C ILE A 88 3.59 21.40 5.19
N LEU A 89 3.35 20.24 4.57
CA LEU A 89 2.99 18.99 5.23
C LEU A 89 4.09 18.43 6.14
N LEU A 90 5.36 18.80 5.92
CA LEU A 90 6.47 18.35 6.75
C LEU A 90 6.26 18.71 8.24
N LEU A 91 5.81 19.94 8.52
CA LEU A 91 5.57 20.42 9.88
C LEU A 91 4.53 19.58 10.65
N PRO A 92 3.29 19.39 10.16
CA PRO A 92 2.31 18.55 10.85
C PRO A 92 2.72 17.08 10.89
N LEU A 93 3.42 16.55 9.87
CA LEU A 93 3.93 15.17 9.91
C LEU A 93 4.97 14.97 11.03
N ILE A 94 5.89 15.91 11.22
CA ILE A 94 6.85 15.86 12.34
C ILE A 94 6.09 15.84 13.68
N LEU A 95 5.06 16.66 13.85
CA LEU A 95 4.27 16.67 15.08
C LEU A 95 3.52 15.35 15.31
N ILE A 96 2.88 14.79 14.28
CA ILE A 96 2.14 13.52 14.36
C ILE A 96 3.08 12.36 14.67
N THR A 97 4.28 12.33 14.09
CA THR A 97 5.27 11.28 14.37
C THR A 97 5.81 11.29 15.81
N GLN A 98 5.62 12.38 16.57
CA GLN A 98 5.95 12.41 18.00
C GLN A 98 4.90 11.74 18.91
N ILE A 99 3.74 11.34 18.36
CA ILE A 99 2.69 10.69 19.14
C ILE A 99 3.16 9.29 19.55
N ARG A 100 3.57 9.14 20.81
CA ARG A 100 4.05 7.88 21.39
C ARG A 100 2.93 6.87 21.68
N HIS A 101 1.70 7.34 21.80
CA HIS A 101 0.56 6.52 22.16
C HIS A 101 -0.41 6.41 20.98
N LEU A 102 -0.20 5.40 20.12
CA LEU A 102 -1.03 5.13 18.94
C LEU A 102 -2.53 4.92 19.28
N LYS A 103 -2.86 4.60 20.53
CA LYS A 103 -4.25 4.48 21.01
C LYS A 103 -5.06 5.77 20.78
N PHE A 104 -4.44 6.95 20.83
CA PHE A 104 -5.13 8.22 20.56
C PHE A 104 -5.55 8.38 19.09
N LEU A 105 -4.89 7.66 18.17
CA LEU A 105 -5.19 7.70 16.73
C LEU A 105 -6.33 6.76 16.34
N VAL A 106 -6.75 5.84 17.23
CA VAL A 106 -7.81 4.86 16.94
C VAL A 106 -9.12 5.51 16.48
N PRO A 107 -9.71 6.51 17.18
CA PRO A 107 -10.95 7.13 16.71
C PRO A 107 -10.77 7.85 15.36
N PHE A 108 -9.63 8.49 15.14
CA PHE A 108 -9.29 9.12 13.86
C PHE A 108 -9.13 8.08 12.75
N SER A 109 -8.55 6.93 13.05
CA SER A 109 -8.41 5.82 12.09
C SER A 109 -9.77 5.24 11.70
N VAL A 110 -10.70 5.08 12.64
CA VAL A 110 -12.07 4.64 12.31
C VAL A 110 -12.75 5.65 11.38
N LEU A 111 -12.67 6.95 11.69
CA LEU A 111 -13.21 8.00 10.83
C LEU A 111 -12.56 7.98 9.44
N ALA A 112 -11.23 7.87 9.39
CA ALA A 112 -10.49 7.79 8.14
C ALA A 112 -10.91 6.57 7.29
N ASN A 113 -11.15 5.42 7.91
CA ASN A 113 -11.65 4.24 7.20
C ASN A 113 -13.07 4.45 6.66
N VAL A 114 -13.94 5.14 7.39
CA VAL A 114 -15.28 5.50 6.88
C VAL A 114 -15.17 6.43 5.68
N CYS A 115 -14.34 7.48 5.77
CA CYS A 115 -14.07 8.37 4.65
C CYS A 115 -13.49 7.61 3.45
N LEU A 116 -12.56 6.68 3.68
CA LEU A 116 -11.99 5.84 2.62
C LEU A 116 -13.06 5.03 1.90
N VAL A 117 -13.98 4.39 2.62
CA VAL A 117 -15.09 3.63 2.02
C VAL A 117 -16.00 4.54 1.18
N ILE A 118 -16.30 5.76 1.67
CA ILE A 118 -17.11 6.74 0.95
C ILE A 118 -16.39 7.19 -0.33
N THR A 119 -15.13 7.63 -0.23
CA THR A 119 -14.32 8.05 -1.37
C THR A 119 -14.19 6.93 -2.39
N PHE A 120 -13.98 5.69 -1.94
CA PHE A 120 -13.93 4.52 -2.80
C PHE A 120 -15.26 4.29 -3.54
N GLY A 121 -16.40 4.44 -2.84
CA GLY A 121 -17.73 4.35 -3.43
C GLY A 121 -17.98 5.41 -4.50
N ILE A 122 -17.64 6.68 -4.23
CA ILE A 122 -17.75 7.79 -5.18
C ILE A 122 -16.86 7.53 -6.40
N THR A 123 -15.62 7.10 -6.17
CA THR A 123 -14.68 6.75 -7.24
C THR A 123 -15.25 5.65 -8.13
N CYS A 124 -15.79 4.59 -7.54
CA CYS A 124 -16.46 3.52 -8.28
C CYS A 124 -17.65 4.05 -9.08
N TYR A 125 -18.50 4.90 -8.48
CA TYR A 125 -19.65 5.49 -9.16
C TYR A 125 -19.24 6.23 -10.44
N TYR A 126 -18.29 7.16 -10.36
CA TYR A 126 -17.82 7.91 -11.54
C TYR A 126 -17.06 7.05 -12.55
N THR A 127 -16.34 6.03 -12.07
CA THR A 127 -15.61 5.10 -12.94
C THR A 127 -16.55 4.21 -13.75
N PHE A 128 -17.67 3.77 -13.16
CA PHE A 128 -18.62 2.86 -13.82
C PHE A 128 -19.76 3.58 -14.57
N THR A 129 -19.88 4.90 -14.44
CA THR A 129 -20.91 5.70 -15.11
C THR A 129 -20.39 6.27 -16.44
N ASP A 130 -21.24 6.31 -17.48
CA ASP A 130 -20.93 6.86 -18.81
C ASP A 130 -19.63 6.33 -19.43
N LEU A 131 -19.50 5.01 -19.51
CA LEU A 131 -18.35 4.36 -20.15
C LEU A 131 -18.34 4.63 -21.66
N PRO A 132 -17.23 5.12 -22.24
CA PRO A 132 -17.13 5.35 -23.67
C PRO A 132 -17.12 4.02 -24.45
N PRO A 133 -17.53 4.02 -25.73
CA PRO A 133 -17.48 2.84 -26.58
C PRO A 133 -16.03 2.33 -26.76
N LEU A 134 -15.87 1.00 -26.79
CA LEU A 134 -14.59 0.30 -26.77
C LEU A 134 -13.76 0.46 -28.06
N ASP A 135 -14.32 1.04 -29.12
CA ASP A 135 -13.74 1.02 -30.47
C ASP A 135 -12.43 1.84 -30.60
N ASN A 136 -12.15 2.74 -29.66
CA ASN A 136 -10.99 3.65 -29.69
C ASN A 136 -9.99 3.46 -28.53
N ILE A 137 -10.04 2.35 -27.80
CA ILE A 137 -9.19 2.12 -26.63
C ILE A 137 -8.16 1.04 -26.94
N ASP A 138 -6.87 1.41 -26.86
CA ASP A 138 -5.75 0.47 -27.01
C ASP A 138 -5.71 -0.51 -25.83
N MET A 139 -6.25 -1.71 -26.03
CA MET A 139 -6.42 -2.68 -24.95
C MET A 139 -5.09 -3.29 -24.45
N VAL A 140 -3.99 -3.09 -25.18
CA VAL A 140 -2.65 -3.56 -24.80
C VAL A 140 -1.64 -2.43 -24.90
N ALA A 141 -1.06 -2.08 -23.76
CA ALA A 141 0.02 -1.10 -23.70
C ALA A 141 1.30 -1.60 -24.39
N SER A 142 2.03 -0.67 -25.01
CA SER A 142 3.37 -0.92 -25.56
C SER A 142 4.30 -1.55 -24.53
N PHE A 143 5.21 -2.42 -24.98
CA PHE A 143 6.16 -3.15 -24.14
C PHE A 143 6.97 -2.24 -23.20
N GLY A 144 7.21 -0.99 -23.60
CA GLY A 144 7.91 0.01 -22.76
C GLY A 144 7.16 0.38 -21.47
N LYS A 145 5.82 0.24 -21.43
CA LYS A 145 4.99 0.54 -20.23
C LYS A 145 4.86 -0.67 -19.29
N TRP A 146 5.27 -1.87 -19.71
CA TRP A 146 5.13 -3.10 -18.92
C TRP A 146 5.92 -3.08 -17.60
N PRO A 147 7.16 -2.58 -17.54
CA PRO A 147 7.89 -2.49 -16.28
C PRO A 147 7.19 -1.60 -15.25
N LEU A 148 6.58 -0.49 -15.71
CA LEU A 148 5.82 0.42 -14.85
C LEU A 148 4.53 -0.22 -14.33
N PHE A 149 3.80 -0.92 -15.21
CA PHE A 149 2.63 -1.68 -14.79
C PHE A 149 2.98 -2.75 -13.75
N LEU A 150 4.03 -3.54 -14.01
CA LEU A 150 4.46 -4.60 -13.12
C LEU A 150 4.92 -4.04 -11.76
N SER A 151 5.67 -2.94 -11.75
CA SER A 151 6.11 -2.31 -10.50
C SER A 151 4.92 -1.77 -9.70
N THR A 152 3.96 -1.10 -10.33
CA THR A 152 2.73 -0.62 -9.68
C THR A 152 1.88 -1.77 -9.16
N ALA A 153 1.71 -2.85 -9.93
CA ALA A 153 0.92 -4.01 -9.51
C ALA A 153 1.56 -4.75 -8.33
N ILE A 154 2.89 -4.94 -8.35
CA ILE A 154 3.63 -5.54 -7.22
C ILE A 154 3.53 -4.63 -5.99
N PHE A 155 3.69 -3.33 -6.16
CA PHE A 155 3.59 -2.36 -5.08
C PHE A 155 2.19 -2.32 -4.44
N ALA A 156 1.13 -2.37 -5.26
CA ALA A 156 -0.25 -2.38 -4.76
C ALA A 156 -0.59 -3.66 -3.96
N MET A 157 0.05 -4.78 -4.28
CA MET A 157 -0.10 -6.07 -3.62
C MET A 157 0.89 -6.27 -2.44
N GLU A 158 1.70 -5.25 -2.14
CA GLU A 158 2.64 -5.28 -1.03
C GLU A 158 1.91 -5.15 0.31
N GLY A 159 2.42 -5.86 1.32
CA GLY A 159 1.89 -5.81 2.68
C GLY A 159 2.71 -6.65 3.65
N ILE A 160 3.97 -6.96 3.33
CA ILE A 160 4.75 -7.94 4.10
C ILE A 160 5.03 -7.44 5.52
N ASN A 161 5.16 -6.11 5.67
CA ASN A 161 5.38 -5.42 6.93
C ASN A 161 4.23 -5.65 7.94
N VAL A 162 3.01 -5.87 7.46
CA VAL A 162 1.83 -6.05 8.30
C VAL A 162 1.42 -7.51 8.48
N VAL A 163 1.83 -8.41 7.57
CA VAL A 163 1.45 -9.82 7.60
C VAL A 163 1.82 -10.50 8.93
N MET A 164 3.06 -10.35 9.38
CA MET A 164 3.53 -11.00 10.61
C MET A 164 2.87 -10.42 11.88
N PRO A 165 2.81 -9.09 12.08
CA PRO A 165 2.05 -8.50 13.19
C PRO A 165 0.57 -8.89 13.19
N VAL A 166 -0.11 -8.84 12.03
CA VAL A 166 -1.52 -9.21 11.92
C VAL A 166 -1.73 -10.66 12.31
N GLU A 167 -0.92 -11.59 11.82
CA GLU A 167 -0.99 -13.00 12.20
C GLU A 167 -0.83 -13.19 13.72
N ASN A 168 0.13 -12.49 14.34
CA ASN A 168 0.42 -12.59 15.77
C ASN A 168 -0.71 -12.06 16.66
N GLU A 169 -1.46 -11.06 16.19
CA GLU A 169 -2.58 -10.45 16.92
C GLU A 169 -3.94 -11.16 16.67
N MET A 170 -3.99 -12.16 15.78
CA MET A 170 -5.23 -12.90 15.53
C MET A 170 -5.62 -13.77 16.73
N ALA A 171 -6.91 -13.77 17.07
CA ALA A 171 -7.46 -14.70 18.07
C ALA A 171 -7.26 -16.19 17.71
N LYS A 172 -7.18 -16.51 16.41
CA LYS A 172 -6.92 -17.86 15.88
C LYS A 172 -5.86 -17.79 14.76
N PRO A 173 -4.56 -17.67 15.08
CA PRO A 173 -3.50 -17.52 14.08
C PRO A 173 -3.47 -18.68 13.09
N GLN A 174 -3.83 -19.90 13.51
CA GLN A 174 -3.87 -21.08 12.64
C GLN A 174 -4.73 -20.91 11.37
N HIS A 175 -5.77 -20.07 11.41
CA HIS A 175 -6.62 -19.78 10.24
C HIS A 175 -5.98 -18.81 9.25
N PHE A 176 -4.89 -18.09 9.61
CA PHE A 176 -4.26 -17.15 8.70
C PHE A 176 -3.84 -17.80 7.36
N LEU A 177 -3.20 -18.99 7.45
CA LEU A 177 -2.91 -19.86 6.31
C LEU A 177 -3.84 -21.09 6.21
N GLY A 178 -4.52 -21.47 7.29
CA GLY A 178 -5.39 -22.65 7.37
C GLY A 178 -6.74 -22.45 6.67
N CYS A 179 -7.76 -23.26 7.01
CA CYS A 179 -9.11 -23.06 6.49
C CYS A 179 -10.03 -22.48 7.57
N PRO A 180 -10.72 -21.34 7.35
CA PRO A 180 -10.69 -20.50 6.14
C PRO A 180 -9.39 -19.68 6.04
N SER A 181 -8.78 -19.63 4.86
CA SER A 181 -7.47 -19.00 4.64
C SER A 181 -7.63 -17.49 4.54
N VAL A 182 -7.46 -16.79 5.65
CA VAL A 182 -7.65 -15.33 5.70
C VAL A 182 -6.73 -14.63 4.72
N LEU A 183 -5.46 -15.04 4.64
CA LEU A 183 -4.51 -14.45 3.70
C LEU A 183 -4.95 -14.66 2.24
N ASN A 184 -5.29 -15.89 1.85
CA ASN A 184 -5.61 -16.19 0.46
C ASN A 184 -6.93 -15.54 0.03
N VAL A 185 -7.96 -15.57 0.89
CA VAL A 185 -9.25 -14.92 0.63
C VAL A 185 -9.06 -13.41 0.45
N THR A 186 -8.32 -12.76 1.34
CA THR A 186 -8.04 -11.32 1.24
C THR A 186 -7.25 -10.99 -0.02
N MET A 187 -6.19 -11.74 -0.33
CA MET A 187 -5.37 -11.49 -1.52
C MET A 187 -6.16 -11.66 -2.82
N VAL A 188 -6.99 -12.71 -2.94
CA VAL A 188 -7.85 -12.92 -4.11
C VAL A 188 -8.89 -11.81 -4.22
N PHE A 189 -9.51 -11.42 -3.12
CA PHE A 189 -10.48 -10.33 -3.10
C PHE A 189 -9.86 -9.00 -3.56
N VAL A 190 -8.70 -8.64 -3.02
CA VAL A 190 -7.97 -7.42 -3.40
C VAL A 190 -7.51 -7.47 -4.86
N ALA A 191 -7.02 -8.61 -5.35
CA ALA A 191 -6.63 -8.78 -6.75
C ALA A 191 -7.80 -8.56 -7.71
N ILE A 192 -8.98 -9.11 -7.40
CA ILE A 192 -10.19 -8.91 -8.19
C ILE A 192 -10.60 -7.43 -8.14
N LEU A 193 -10.58 -6.82 -6.96
CA LEU A 193 -10.95 -5.42 -6.78
C LEU A 193 -10.06 -4.49 -7.62
N TYR A 194 -8.74 -4.65 -7.54
CA TYR A 194 -7.79 -3.88 -8.33
C TYR A 194 -7.92 -4.15 -9.82
N GLY A 195 -8.15 -5.41 -10.22
CA GLY A 195 -8.39 -5.77 -11.61
C GLY A 195 -9.61 -5.07 -12.19
N VAL A 196 -10.75 -5.11 -11.48
CA VAL A 196 -11.99 -4.47 -11.90
C VAL A 196 -11.81 -2.95 -11.96
N VAL A 197 -11.39 -2.31 -10.87
CA VAL A 197 -11.25 -0.84 -10.84
C VAL A 197 -10.21 -0.36 -11.85
N GLY A 198 -9.10 -1.10 -12.03
CA GLY A 198 -8.07 -0.78 -13.01
C GLY A 198 -8.54 -0.86 -14.45
N ILE A 199 -9.26 -1.93 -14.82
CA ILE A 199 -9.80 -2.10 -16.19
C ILE A 199 -10.82 -1.00 -16.49
N PHE A 200 -11.81 -0.80 -15.62
CA PHE A 200 -12.85 0.20 -15.86
C PHE A 200 -12.31 1.63 -15.75
N GLY A 201 -11.33 1.88 -14.88
CA GLY A 201 -10.62 3.16 -14.82
C GLY A 201 -9.91 3.49 -16.13
N TYR A 202 -9.21 2.51 -16.72
CA TYR A 202 -8.59 2.70 -18.03
C TYR A 202 -9.63 2.84 -19.15
N MET A 203 -10.73 2.08 -19.10
CA MET A 203 -11.82 2.24 -20.07
C MET A 203 -12.45 3.63 -20.02
N LYS A 204 -12.56 4.24 -18.84
CA LYS A 204 -13.16 5.56 -18.65
C LYS A 204 -12.24 6.70 -19.07
N TYR A 205 -10.98 6.67 -18.63
CA TYR A 205 -10.04 7.79 -18.75
C TYR A 205 -8.98 7.61 -19.85
N GLY A 206 -8.84 6.40 -20.40
CA GLY A 206 -7.88 6.07 -21.45
C GLY A 206 -6.43 6.38 -21.05
N ASP A 207 -5.64 6.82 -22.02
CA ASP A 207 -4.23 7.18 -21.83
C ASP A 207 -4.02 8.46 -21.00
N GLY A 208 -5.08 9.23 -20.73
CA GLY A 208 -5.03 10.43 -19.90
C GLY A 208 -5.10 10.16 -18.40
N VAL A 209 -5.22 8.89 -17.99
CA VAL A 209 -5.37 8.53 -16.58
C VAL A 209 -4.16 8.98 -15.75
N LEU A 210 -4.43 9.77 -14.71
CA LEU A 210 -3.41 10.22 -13.76
C LEU A 210 -2.99 9.09 -12.79
N GLY A 211 -1.89 9.33 -12.05
CA GLY A 211 -1.30 8.35 -11.14
C GLY A 211 -2.22 7.85 -10.01
N SER A 212 -3.29 8.58 -9.71
CA SER A 212 -4.42 8.10 -8.92
C SER A 212 -5.72 8.35 -9.67
N ILE A 213 -6.63 7.38 -9.64
CA ILE A 213 -7.95 7.51 -10.27
C ILE A 213 -8.77 8.66 -9.68
N THR A 214 -8.59 8.96 -8.39
CA THR A 214 -9.30 10.04 -7.68
C THR A 214 -8.99 11.43 -8.25
N LEU A 215 -7.81 11.61 -8.86
CA LEU A 215 -7.42 12.86 -9.51
C LEU A 215 -8.10 13.07 -10.86
N ASN A 216 -8.79 12.05 -11.39
CA ASN A 216 -9.54 12.14 -12.65
C ASN A 216 -11.04 12.38 -12.40
N LEU A 217 -11.46 12.58 -11.15
CA LEU A 217 -12.84 12.92 -10.83
C LEU A 217 -13.14 14.35 -11.31
N PRO A 218 -14.38 14.64 -11.76
CA PRO A 218 -14.73 15.96 -12.25
C PRO A 218 -14.64 17.02 -11.14
N GLU A 219 -14.08 18.18 -11.48
CA GLU A 219 -14.00 19.32 -10.57
C GLU A 219 -15.30 20.14 -10.64
N GLY A 220 -16.09 20.16 -9.56
CA GLY A 220 -17.16 21.15 -9.37
C GLY A 220 -18.62 20.72 -9.63
N GLU A 221 -19.00 19.48 -9.32
CA GLU A 221 -20.41 19.09 -9.13
C GLU A 221 -20.88 19.17 -7.67
#